data_AF-A0A955KU53-F1
#
_entry.id   AF-A0A955KU53-F1
#
_cell.length_a   1.000
_cell.length_b   1.000
_cell.length_c   1.000
_cell.angle_alpha   90.00
_cell.angle_beta   90.00
_cell.angle_gamma   90.00
#
_symmetry.space_group_name_H-M   'P 1'
#
loop_
_entity.id
_entity.type
_entity.pdbx_description
1 polymer ?
#
loop_
_entity_poly.entity_id
_entity_poly.type
_entity_poly.pdbx_seq_one_letter_code
_entity_poly.pdbx_strand_id
1 'polypeptide(L)'
;MKVTDIEGRRTGYRVTTPDGRSLGLRNNPNIIDYTEAIEAKSEYKLPPENVVEGKADWGGIWVAPRLSDARRYVTYMEEKHGVVGCRIFLVTLGRVLYENSCRIKTDGITFVKEI
;
A
#
# COMPACT_ATOMS: atom_id res chain seq x y z
N MET A 1 -12.36 12.72 -4.31
CA MET A 1 -11.27 13.72 -4.37
C MET A 1 -9.98 12.95 -4.67
N LYS A 2 -9.35 13.19 -5.83
CA LYS A 2 -8.02 12.63 -6.10
C LYS A 2 -7.03 13.45 -5.28
N VAL A 3 -6.35 12.84 -4.32
CA VAL A 3 -5.31 13.51 -3.56
C VAL A 3 -4.04 13.41 -4.39
N THR A 4 -3.48 14.55 -4.75
CA THR A 4 -2.17 14.66 -5.41
C THR A 4 -1.18 15.28 -4.46
N ASP A 5 0.08 14.90 -4.54
CA ASP A 5 1.16 15.59 -3.83
C ASP A 5 1.48 16.94 -4.51
N ILE A 6 2.46 17.65 -3.94
CA ILE A 6 2.92 18.95 -4.45
C ILE A 6 3.52 18.87 -5.86
N GLU A 7 3.92 17.69 -6.33
CA GLU A 7 4.48 17.43 -7.66
C GLU A 7 3.42 16.90 -8.65
N GLY A 8 2.15 16.84 -8.23
CA GLY A 8 1.05 16.32 -9.04
C GLY A 8 0.98 14.79 -9.11
N ARG A 9 1.81 14.06 -8.36
CA ARG A 9 1.72 12.60 -8.28
C ARG A 9 0.51 12.20 -7.46
N ARG A 10 -0.17 11.13 -7.87
CA ARG A 10 -1.28 10.60 -7.08
C ARG A 10 -0.76 10.09 -5.74
N THR A 11 -1.55 10.26 -4.70
CA THR A 11 -1.26 9.71 -3.38
C THR A 11 -2.28 8.64 -2.99
N GLY A 12 -1.91 7.85 -2.00
CA GLY A 12 -2.75 6.86 -1.36
C GLY A 12 -2.27 6.58 0.06
N TYR A 13 -2.91 5.62 0.70
CA TYR A 13 -2.58 5.19 2.04
C TYR A 13 -2.16 3.73 2.02
N ARG A 14 -0.91 3.47 2.44
CA ARG A 14 -0.40 2.12 2.61
C ARG A 14 -0.57 1.70 4.06
N VAL A 15 -1.16 0.52 4.26
CA VAL A 15 -1.22 -0.12 5.57
C VAL A 15 -0.17 -1.22 5.63
N THR A 16 0.58 -1.27 6.71
CA THR A 16 1.55 -2.33 6.98
C THR A 16 1.25 -3.00 8.31
N THR A 17 1.78 -4.20 8.48
CA THR A 17 1.92 -4.83 9.80
C THR A 17 2.86 -3.99 10.69
N PRO A 18 2.89 -4.24 12.01
CA PRO A 18 3.78 -3.52 12.94
C PRO A 18 5.25 -3.61 12.55
N ASP A 19 5.67 -4.77 12.03
CA ASP A 19 7.02 -5.07 11.54
C ASP A 19 7.30 -4.53 10.12
N GLY A 20 6.46 -3.64 9.59
CA GLY A 20 6.74 -2.94 8.33
C GLY A 20 6.47 -3.76 7.07
N ARG A 21 5.74 -4.88 7.16
CA ARG A 21 5.43 -5.75 6.01
C ARG A 21 4.03 -5.52 5.43
N SER A 22 3.81 -6.02 4.21
CA SER A 22 2.49 -6.04 3.61
C SER A 22 1.51 -6.93 4.39
N LEU A 23 0.23 -6.59 4.37
CA LEU A 23 -0.81 -7.33 5.08
C LEU A 23 -1.07 -8.78 4.60
N GLY A 24 -0.60 -9.17 3.40
CA GLY A 24 -0.80 -10.55 2.90
C GLY A 24 -2.26 -10.95 2.66
N LEU A 25 -3.16 -10.00 2.39
CA LEU A 25 -4.59 -10.27 2.23
C LEU A 25 -4.90 -11.13 0.98
N ARG A 26 -5.96 -11.95 1.07
CA ARG A 26 -6.54 -12.76 -0.03
C ARG A 26 -5.57 -13.73 -0.70
N ASN A 27 -4.85 -14.54 0.08
CA ASN A 27 -3.97 -15.60 -0.42
C ASN A 27 -2.83 -15.10 -1.33
N ASN A 28 -2.47 -13.81 -1.28
CA ASN A 28 -1.28 -13.34 -1.97
C ASN A 28 -0.04 -13.79 -1.16
N PRO A 29 0.77 -14.73 -1.66
CA PRO A 29 1.89 -15.28 -0.91
C PRO A 29 3.06 -14.28 -0.81
N ASN A 30 3.05 -13.23 -1.62
CA ASN A 30 4.16 -12.29 -1.70
C ASN A 30 4.04 -11.24 -0.60
N ILE A 31 4.59 -11.59 0.56
CA ILE A 31 4.79 -10.63 1.65
C ILE A 31 5.96 -9.70 1.28
N ILE A 32 5.64 -8.43 1.10
CA ILE A 32 6.64 -7.40 0.81
C ILE A 32 7.10 -6.80 2.13
N ASP A 33 8.42 -6.74 2.34
CA ASP A 33 9.04 -6.03 3.45
C ASP A 33 9.35 -4.58 3.01
N TYR A 34 8.82 -3.60 3.74
CA TYR A 34 9.03 -2.17 3.46
C TYR A 34 9.95 -1.51 4.47
N THR A 35 10.56 -2.26 5.40
CA THR A 35 11.27 -1.68 6.55
C THR A 35 12.32 -0.64 6.12
N GLU A 36 13.19 -1.01 5.17
CA GLU A 36 14.21 -0.10 4.63
C GLU A 36 13.60 1.14 3.96
N ALA A 37 12.53 0.98 3.18
CA ALA A 37 11.88 2.08 2.48
C ALA A 37 11.15 3.04 3.43
N ILE A 38 10.58 2.51 4.51
CA ILE A 38 9.94 3.30 5.57
C ILE A 38 11.00 4.12 6.31
N GLU A 39 12.10 3.49 6.74
CA GLU A 39 13.17 4.15 7.49
C GLU A 39 13.86 5.24 6.67
N ALA A 40 14.16 4.95 5.40
CA ALA A 40 14.80 5.90 4.50
C ALA A 40 13.83 6.95 3.91
N LYS A 41 12.51 6.82 4.17
CA LYS A 41 11.45 7.60 3.48
C LYS A 41 11.64 7.61 1.96
N SER A 42 11.96 6.44 1.42
CA SER A 42 12.36 6.26 0.02
C SER A 42 11.29 5.55 -0.80
N GLU A 43 11.56 5.44 -2.09
CA GLU A 43 10.71 4.67 -3.01
C GLU A 43 10.95 3.17 -2.81
N TYR A 44 9.86 2.42 -2.72
CA TYR A 44 9.85 0.98 -2.96
C TYR A 44 9.23 0.71 -4.32
N LYS A 45 9.96 0.02 -5.20
CA LYS A 45 9.51 -0.35 -6.54
C LYS A 45 9.58 -1.86 -6.73
N LEU A 46 8.51 -2.44 -7.28
CA LEU A 46 8.51 -3.84 -7.64
C LEU A 46 9.47 -4.11 -8.81
N PRO A 47 10.17 -5.26 -8.79
CA PRO A 47 10.87 -5.76 -9.98
C PRO A 47 9.89 -5.87 -11.17
N PRO A 48 10.28 -5.51 -12.41
CA PRO A 48 9.40 -5.52 -13.57
C PRO A 48 8.66 -6.84 -13.81
N GLU A 49 9.32 -7.97 -13.54
CA GLU A 49 8.77 -9.32 -13.64
C GLU A 49 7.64 -9.61 -12.65
N ASN A 50 7.55 -8.82 -11.57
CA ASN A 50 6.52 -8.90 -10.54
C ASN A 50 5.40 -7.88 -10.75
N VAL A 51 5.36 -7.21 -11.91
CA VAL A 51 4.32 -6.22 -12.25
C VAL A 51 3.29 -6.85 -13.18
N VAL A 52 2.04 -6.92 -12.71
CA VAL A 52 0.90 -7.45 -13.46
C VAL A 52 -0.23 -6.44 -13.45
N GLU A 53 -0.65 -6.04 -14.65
CA GLU A 53 -1.76 -5.11 -14.83
C GLU A 53 -3.12 -5.75 -14.51
N GLY A 54 -4.12 -4.90 -14.24
CA GLY A 54 -5.49 -5.34 -14.00
C GLY A 54 -5.75 -5.83 -12.57
N LYS A 55 -6.88 -6.54 -12.41
CA LYS A 55 -7.52 -6.82 -11.12
C LYS A 55 -6.94 -8.00 -10.33
N ALA A 56 -5.87 -8.63 -10.80
CA ALA A 56 -5.26 -9.77 -10.11
C ALA A 56 -4.80 -9.36 -8.69
N ASP A 57 -5.03 -10.22 -7.69
CA ASP A 57 -4.69 -9.94 -6.29
C ASP A 57 -3.16 -9.83 -6.06
N TRP A 58 -2.35 -10.43 -6.94
CA TRP A 58 -0.88 -10.36 -6.95
C TRP A 58 -0.34 -9.44 -8.05
N GLY A 59 0.97 -9.22 -8.06
CA GLY A 59 1.66 -8.51 -9.14
C GLY A 59 1.52 -6.98 -9.08
N GLY A 60 1.45 -6.43 -7.86
CA GLY A 60 1.34 -5.00 -7.64
C GLY A 60 1.20 -4.66 -6.16
N ILE A 61 1.44 -3.40 -5.84
CA ILE A 61 1.28 -2.85 -4.49
C ILE A 61 -0.11 -2.25 -4.39
N TRP A 62 -0.94 -2.81 -3.51
CA TRP A 62 -2.27 -2.27 -3.23
C TRP A 62 -2.23 -1.19 -2.17
N VAL A 63 -2.85 -0.05 -2.44
CA VAL A 63 -3.03 1.05 -1.49
C VAL A 63 -4.49 1.43 -1.39
N ALA A 64 -4.88 1.99 -0.25
CA ALA A 64 -6.20 2.58 -0.07
C ALA A 64 -6.23 4.00 -0.68
N PRO A 65 -7.25 4.38 -1.45
CA PRO A 65 -7.35 5.74 -1.99
C PRO A 65 -7.71 6.78 -0.91
N ARG A 66 -8.27 6.34 0.23
CA ARG A 66 -8.73 7.21 1.32
C ARG A 66 -8.25 6.68 2.67
N LEU A 67 -8.02 7.60 3.60
CA LEU A 67 -7.63 7.26 4.98
C LEU A 67 -8.71 6.43 5.69
N SER A 68 -9.99 6.69 5.43
CA SER A 68 -11.10 5.91 5.99
C SER A 68 -11.01 4.44 5.60
N ASP A 69 -10.62 4.14 4.36
CA ASP A 69 -10.48 2.77 3.87
C ASP A 69 -9.24 2.09 4.48
N ALA A 70 -8.14 2.85 4.64
CA ALA A 70 -6.95 2.36 5.35
C ALA A 70 -7.26 1.99 6.81
N ARG A 71 -8.01 2.84 7.53
CA ARG A 71 -8.46 2.55 8.90
C ARG A 71 -9.32 1.29 8.97
N ARG A 72 -10.18 1.06 7.98
CA ARG A 72 -10.96 -0.18 7.89
C ARG A 72 -10.08 -1.41 7.73
N TYR A 73 -8.96 -1.30 7.01
CA TYR A 73 -8.01 -2.40 6.91
C TYR A 73 -7.29 -2.68 8.23
N VAL A 74 -6.92 -1.65 9.00
CA VAL A 74 -6.37 -1.82 10.36
C VAL A 74 -7.36 -2.59 11.24
N THR A 75 -8.61 -2.11 11.34
CA THR A 75 -9.65 -2.79 12.11
C THR A 75 -9.87 -4.23 11.65
N TYR A 76 -9.87 -4.47 10.33
CA TYR A 76 -10.01 -5.82 9.78
C TYR A 76 -8.86 -6.75 10.20
N MET A 77 -7.62 -6.25 10.19
CA MET A 77 -6.44 -7.02 10.61
C MET A 77 -6.49 -7.36 12.10
N GLU A 78 -6.94 -6.43 12.93
CA GLU A 78 -7.14 -6.64 14.36
C GLU A 78 -8.23 -7.68 14.63
N GLU A 79 -9.42 -7.49 14.06
CA GLU A 79 -10.59 -8.34 14.34
C GLU A 79 -10.50 -9.74 13.73
N LYS A 80 -9.94 -9.87 12.52
CA LYS A 80 -9.94 -11.14 11.78
C LYS A 80 -8.64 -11.92 11.87
N HIS A 81 -7.53 -11.22 12.08
CA HIS A 81 -6.20 -11.83 12.04
C HIS A 81 -5.43 -11.65 13.35
N GLY A 82 -5.97 -10.91 14.33
CA GLY A 82 -5.32 -10.66 15.62
C GLY A 82 -4.05 -9.80 15.51
N VAL A 83 -3.83 -9.14 14.37
CA VAL A 83 -2.65 -8.30 14.14
C VAL A 83 -2.94 -6.90 14.65
N VAL A 84 -2.43 -6.60 15.84
CA VAL A 84 -2.60 -5.30 16.51
C VAL A 84 -1.44 -4.38 16.20
N GLY A 85 -1.71 -3.07 16.05
CA GLY A 85 -0.67 -2.06 15.83
C GLY A 85 -0.26 -1.90 14.37
N CYS A 86 -1.14 -2.22 13.42
CA CYS A 86 -0.90 -1.90 12.01
C CYS A 86 -0.68 -0.39 11.84
N ARG A 87 0.27 -0.05 10.95
CA ARG A 87 0.71 1.33 10.72
C ARG A 87 0.12 1.85 9.40
N ILE A 88 -0.22 3.13 9.34
CA ILE A 88 -0.76 3.77 8.14
C ILE A 88 0.21 4.84 7.65
N PHE A 89 0.56 4.77 6.37
CA PHE A 89 1.44 5.72 5.72
C PHE A 89 0.74 6.43 4.58
N LEU A 90 0.90 7.75 4.51
CA LEU A 90 0.67 8.49 3.28
C LEU A 90 1.83 8.18 2.32
N VAL A 91 1.47 7.77 1.11
CA VAL A 91 2.44 7.43 0.06
C VAL A 91 2.12 8.15 -1.25
N THR A 92 3.15 8.47 -2.02
CA THR A 92 2.98 8.81 -3.44
C THR A 92 3.01 7.52 -4.25
N LEU A 93 2.30 7.50 -5.38
CA LEU A 93 2.15 6.32 -6.22
C LEU A 93 3.05 6.44 -7.45
N GLY A 94 3.68 5.32 -7.81
CA GLY A 94 4.28 5.12 -9.12
C GLY A 94 3.23 4.97 -10.23
N ARG A 95 3.50 4.09 -11.20
CA ARG A 95 2.57 3.82 -12.30
C ARG A 95 1.37 3.04 -11.78
N VAL A 96 0.18 3.61 -11.97
CA VAL A 96 -1.08 2.94 -11.66
C VAL A 96 -1.33 1.78 -12.64
N LEU A 97 -1.46 0.58 -12.10
CA LEU A 97 -1.68 -0.67 -12.83
C LEU A 97 -3.17 -1.04 -12.92
N TYR A 98 -3.94 -0.64 -11.91
CA TYR A 98 -5.38 -0.87 -11.83
C TYR A 98 -5.98 0.00 -10.72
N GLU A 99 -7.24 0.40 -10.87
CA GLU A 99 -7.95 1.16 -9.86
C GLU A 99 -9.42 0.72 -9.80
N ASN A 100 -9.94 0.64 -8.58
CA ASN A 100 -11.37 0.55 -8.33
C ASN A 100 -11.77 1.50 -7.19
N SER A 101 -13.04 1.44 -6.78
CA SER A 101 -13.58 2.33 -5.76
C SER A 101 -12.92 2.21 -4.38
N CYS A 102 -12.25 1.10 -4.06
CA CYS A 102 -11.71 0.82 -2.73
C CYS A 102 -10.18 0.69 -2.66
N ARG A 103 -9.50 0.47 -3.79
CA ARG A 103 -8.05 0.23 -3.84
C ARG A 103 -7.43 0.70 -5.16
N ILE A 104 -6.18 1.14 -5.07
CA ILE A 104 -5.33 1.44 -6.23
C ILE A 104 -4.18 0.43 -6.22
N LYS A 105 -3.89 -0.15 -7.38
CA LYS A 105 -2.74 -1.02 -7.62
C LYS A 105 -1.66 -0.21 -8.34
N THR A 106 -0.44 -0.26 -7.84
CA THR A 106 0.71 0.47 -8.39
C THR A 106 1.95 -0.41 -8.46
N ASP A 107 2.91 -0.09 -9.32
CA ASP A 107 4.20 -0.78 -9.41
C ASP A 107 5.19 -0.33 -8.32
N GLY A 108 4.99 0.86 -7.76
CA GLY A 108 5.83 1.42 -6.71
C GLY A 108 5.08 2.42 -5.83
N ILE A 109 5.66 2.66 -4.66
CA ILE A 109 5.21 3.66 -3.69
C ILE A 109 6.41 4.38 -3.07
N THR A 110 6.27 5.66 -2.74
CA THR A 110 7.25 6.39 -1.92
C THR A 110 6.61 6.78 -0.59
N PHE A 111 7.28 6.46 0.51
CA PHE A 111 6.80 6.78 1.85
C PHE A 111 6.99 8.26 2.17
N VAL A 112 5.89 8.98 2.45
CA VAL A 112 5.93 10.41 2.76
C VAL A 112 5.93 10.64 4.27
N LYS A 113 4.92 10.09 4.95
CA LYS A 113 4.77 10.19 6.41
C LYS A 113 3.85 9.11 6.96
N GLU A 114 4.07 8.76 8.21
CA GLU A 114 3.12 7.99 9.00
C GLU A 114 1.98 8.90 9.50
N ILE A 115 0.78 8.33 9.65
CA ILE A 115 -0.47 9.01 10.04
C ILE A 115 -0.88 8.59 11.44
#